data_AF-A0A3D4JZB6-F1
#
_entry.id   AF-A0A3D4JZB6-F1
#
_cell.length_a   1.000
_cell.length_b   1.000
_cell.length_c   1.000
_cell.angle_alpha   90.00
_cell.angle_beta   90.00
_cell.angle_gamma   90.00
#
_symmetry.space_group_name_H-M   'P 1'
#
loop_
_entity.id
_entity.type
_entity.pdbx_description
1 polymer ?
#
loop_
_entity_poly.entity_id
_entity_poly.type
_entity_poly.pdbx_seq_one_letter_code
_entity_poly.pdbx_strand_id
1 'polypeptide(L)'
;MNNKALKKLKIPGISGNHFDIETGEEYWVSGVKKNGQDRHQFGGGKIMIDRKSVPEYLKLVDFTILDENTYTLIDFAKTDKQRFNEIENEEISFKDTSLHASYFENNQRKLILNRDY
;
A
#
# COMPACT_ATOMS: atom_id res chain seq x y z
N MET A 1 -7.34 -2.12 2.97
CA MET A 1 -5.93 -2.54 2.80
C MET A 1 -5.51 -3.20 4.08
N ASN A 2 -5.03 -4.45 4.03
CA ASN A 2 -4.78 -5.37 5.17
C ASN A 2 -3.95 -4.76 6.32
N ASN A 3 -4.54 -3.89 7.13
CA ASN A 3 -3.83 -3.05 8.09
C ASN A 3 -2.63 -2.26 7.49
N LYS A 4 -2.64 -1.94 6.18
CA LYS A 4 -1.54 -1.22 5.52
C LYS A 4 -1.84 0.25 5.31
N ALA A 5 -0.80 1.07 5.44
CA ALA A 5 -0.81 2.52 5.48
C ALA A 5 -0.19 3.13 4.23
N LEU A 6 -0.81 2.95 3.07
CA LEU A 6 -0.14 3.29 1.82
C LEU A 6 -0.17 4.80 1.53
N LYS A 7 1.01 5.38 1.33
CA LYS A 7 1.22 6.77 0.90
C LYS A 7 1.89 6.81 -0.46
N LYS A 8 1.44 7.74 -1.31
CA LYS A 8 2.00 7.92 -2.66
C LYS A 8 3.43 8.45 -2.59
N LEU A 9 4.33 7.85 -3.37
CA LEU A 9 5.69 8.36 -3.57
C LEU A 9 5.64 9.65 -4.38
N LYS A 10 6.43 10.66 -4.00
CA LYS A 10 6.55 11.92 -4.76
C LYS A 10 7.16 11.68 -6.14
N ILE A 11 8.18 10.81 -6.20
CA ILE A 11 8.84 10.37 -7.41
C ILE A 11 8.76 8.84 -7.39
N PRO A 12 7.89 8.22 -8.22
CA PRO A 12 7.79 6.78 -8.31
C PRO A 12 9.12 6.17 -8.79
N GLY A 13 9.50 5.03 -8.19
CA GLY A 13 10.69 4.28 -8.57
C GLY A 13 10.36 3.07 -9.45
N ILE A 14 11.32 2.15 -9.54
CA ILE A 14 11.13 0.85 -10.20
C ILE A 14 10.37 -0.11 -9.27
N SER A 15 10.58 0.01 -7.95
CA SER A 15 10.07 -0.91 -6.93
C SER A 15 8.60 -0.67 -6.58
N GLY A 16 8.09 0.56 -6.71
CA GLY A 16 6.69 0.87 -6.48
C GLY A 16 6.31 2.32 -6.77
N ASN A 17 5.03 2.64 -6.57
CA ASN A 17 4.49 4.00 -6.65
C ASN A 17 3.87 4.49 -5.32
N HIS A 18 3.71 3.59 -4.35
CA HIS A 18 3.31 3.86 -2.98
C HIS A 18 4.24 3.12 -2.02
N PHE A 19 4.27 3.54 -0.76
CA PHE A 19 4.94 2.82 0.31
C PHE A 19 4.04 2.76 1.53
N ASP A 20 4.21 1.72 2.33
CA ASP A 20 3.58 1.60 3.65
C ASP A 20 4.34 2.47 4.65
N ILE A 21 3.68 3.46 5.26
CA ILE A 21 4.37 4.41 6.14
C ILE A 21 4.90 3.74 7.40
N GLU A 22 4.39 2.58 7.81
CA GLU A 22 4.85 1.91 9.03
C GLU A 22 6.10 1.05 8.81
N THR A 23 6.22 0.43 7.63
CA THR A 23 7.28 -0.55 7.33
C THR A 23 8.29 -0.04 6.31
N GLY A 24 7.93 0.96 5.52
CA GLY A 24 8.72 1.45 4.39
C GLY A 24 8.68 0.54 3.15
N GLU A 25 7.93 -0.57 3.18
CA GLU A 25 7.77 -1.46 2.02
C GLU A 25 7.07 -0.74 0.87
N GLU A 26 7.57 -0.94 -0.35
CA GLU A 26 7.01 -0.34 -1.57
C GLU A 26 5.98 -1.24 -2.26
N TYR A 27 4.98 -0.60 -2.84
CA TYR A 27 3.84 -1.24 -3.47
C TYR A 27 3.51 -0.58 -4.81
N TRP A 28 3.08 -1.41 -5.76
CA TRP A 28 2.40 -0.96 -6.98
C TRP A 28 0.89 -0.89 -6.73
N VAL A 29 0.36 0.32 -6.67
CA VAL A 29 -1.07 0.58 -6.50
C VAL A 29 -1.62 1.19 -7.79
N SER A 30 -2.60 0.52 -8.38
CA SER A 30 -3.38 1.02 -9.51
C SER A 30 -4.86 1.11 -9.15
N GLY A 31 -5.64 1.78 -9.99
CA GLY A 31 -7.09 1.63 -9.96
C GLY A 31 -7.52 0.23 -10.41
N VAL A 32 -8.78 -0.11 -10.13
CA VAL A 32 -9.41 -1.34 -10.65
C VAL A 32 -9.50 -1.27 -12.17
N LYS A 33 -9.05 -2.33 -12.84
CA LYS A 33 -9.11 -2.45 -14.29
C LYS A 33 -10.48 -3.02 -14.69
N LYS A 34 -11.21 -2.27 -15.52
CA LYS A 34 -12.54 -2.67 -16.00
C LYS A 34 -12.57 -4.00 -16.75
N ASN A 35 -11.43 -4.46 -17.25
CA ASN A 35 -11.30 -5.74 -17.95
C ASN A 35 -10.99 -6.92 -17.02
N GLY A 36 -10.99 -6.74 -15.70
CA GLY A 36 -10.70 -7.78 -14.70
C GLY A 36 -9.23 -8.23 -14.63
N GLN A 37 -8.33 -7.64 -15.43
CA GLN A 37 -6.91 -8.00 -15.46
C GLN A 37 -6.10 -7.30 -14.36
N ASP A 38 -6.62 -7.22 -13.13
CA ASP A 38 -6.04 -6.43 -12.03
C ASP A 38 -4.62 -6.87 -11.61
N ARG A 39 -4.23 -8.09 -11.99
CA ARG A 39 -2.88 -8.62 -11.80
C ARG A 39 -1.82 -7.78 -12.52
N HIS A 40 -0.70 -7.57 -11.83
CA HIS A 40 0.51 -7.01 -12.45
C HIS A 40 1.11 -8.00 -13.43
N GLN A 41 1.65 -7.53 -14.56
CA GLN A 41 2.16 -8.39 -15.65
C GLN A 41 3.20 -9.44 -15.19
N PHE A 42 4.01 -9.09 -14.18
CA PHE A 42 5.04 -9.97 -13.61
C PHE A 42 4.61 -10.64 -12.29
N GLY A 43 3.34 -10.52 -11.88
CA GLY A 43 2.84 -11.09 -10.63
C GLY A 43 2.18 -12.47 -10.82
N GLY A 44 2.52 -13.46 -9.99
CA GLY A 44 1.94 -14.82 -10.01
C GLY A 44 0.85 -15.09 -8.96
N GLY A 45 0.18 -16.25 -9.02
CA GLY A 45 -0.85 -16.69 -8.06
C GLY A 45 -2.30 -16.31 -8.40
N LYS A 46 -3.18 -16.25 -7.39
CA LYS A 46 -4.57 -15.73 -7.49
C LYS A 46 -4.64 -14.28 -6.98
N ILE A 47 -5.62 -13.50 -7.44
CA ILE A 47 -5.85 -12.12 -7.00
C ILE A 47 -6.61 -12.17 -5.68
N MET A 48 -6.03 -11.61 -4.62
CA MET A 48 -6.73 -11.48 -3.36
C MET A 48 -7.70 -10.30 -3.40
N ILE A 49 -8.95 -10.52 -3.03
CA ILE A 49 -9.99 -9.48 -2.98
C ILE A 49 -10.71 -9.51 -1.63
N ASP A 50 -10.97 -8.32 -1.09
CA ASP A 50 -11.74 -8.18 0.14
C ASP A 50 -13.17 -8.67 -0.08
N ARG A 51 -13.64 -9.59 0.75
CA ARG A 51 -15.02 -10.07 0.73
C ARG A 51 -16.02 -8.92 0.77
N LYS A 52 -15.72 -7.86 1.53
CA LYS A 52 -16.60 -6.70 1.69
C LYS A 52 -16.66 -5.80 0.45
N SER A 53 -15.70 -5.91 -0.46
CA SER A 53 -15.61 -5.09 -1.68
C SER A 53 -16.12 -5.79 -2.94
N VAL A 54 -16.52 -7.07 -2.83
CA VAL A 54 -17.01 -7.86 -3.97
C VAL A 54 -18.21 -7.22 -4.67
N PRO A 55 -19.27 -6.75 -3.97
CA PRO A 55 -20.43 -6.18 -4.63
C PRO A 55 -20.09 -4.94 -5.47
N GLU A 56 -19.28 -4.03 -4.92
CA GLU A 56 -18.84 -2.82 -5.60
C GLU A 56 -17.90 -3.14 -6.77
N TYR A 57 -17.00 -4.12 -6.59
CA TYR A 57 -16.10 -4.56 -7.64
C TYR A 57 -16.87 -5.13 -8.83
N LEU A 58 -17.78 -6.08 -8.61
CA LEU A 58 -18.59 -6.70 -9.65
C LEU A 58 -19.38 -5.66 -10.46
N LYS A 59 -19.98 -4.67 -9.76
CA LYS A 59 -20.66 -3.55 -10.41
C LYS A 59 -19.71 -2.68 -11.25
N LEU A 60 -18.47 -2.49 -10.80
CA LEU A 60 -17.48 -1.65 -11.48
C LEU A 60 -16.93 -2.30 -12.77
N VAL A 61 -16.78 -3.62 -12.77
CA VAL A 61 -16.26 -4.40 -13.91
C VAL A 61 -17.35 -5.03 -14.78
N ASP A 62 -18.63 -4.80 -14.44
CA ASP A 62 -19.81 -5.39 -15.10
C ASP A 62 -19.82 -6.92 -15.12
N PHE A 63 -19.40 -7.53 -14.01
CA PHE A 63 -19.39 -8.98 -13.83
C PHE A 63 -20.55 -9.40 -12.93
N THR A 64 -21.03 -10.63 -13.09
CA THR A 64 -22.08 -11.20 -12.25
C THR A 64 -21.51 -12.04 -11.10
N ILE A 65 -20.35 -12.68 -11.31
CA ILE A 65 -19.68 -13.54 -10.35
C ILE A 65 -18.17 -13.39 -10.46
N LEU A 66 -17.45 -13.71 -9.38
CA LEU A 66 -15.99 -13.83 -9.40
C LEU A 66 -15.59 -15.24 -9.84
N ASP A 67 -14.60 -15.33 -10.72
CA ASP A 67 -13.98 -16.61 -11.07
C ASP A 67 -13.09 -17.12 -9.92
N GLU A 68 -13.46 -18.25 -9.34
CA GLU A 68 -12.74 -18.88 -8.23
C GLU A 68 -11.32 -19.32 -8.60
N ASN A 69 -11.02 -19.51 -9.89
CA ASN A 69 -9.67 -19.81 -10.35
C ASN A 69 -8.77 -18.58 -10.35
N THR A 70 -9.34 -17.39 -10.56
CA THR A 70 -8.61 -16.13 -10.62
C THR A 70 -8.52 -15.44 -9.27
N TYR A 71 -9.56 -15.51 -8.44
CA TYR A 71 -9.65 -14.75 -7.19
C TYR A 71 -9.55 -15.61 -5.93
N THR A 72 -9.08 -15.00 -4.85
CA THR A 72 -9.12 -15.54 -3.49
C THR A 72 -9.79 -14.51 -2.60
N LEU A 73 -10.91 -14.91 -1.98
CA LEU A 73 -11.61 -14.06 -1.03
C LEU A 73 -10.86 -14.03 0.29
N ILE A 74 -10.62 -12.83 0.79
CA ILE A 74 -9.99 -12.61 2.09
C ILE A 74 -10.73 -11.54 2.86
N ASP A 75 -10.57 -11.55 4.18
CA ASP A 75 -11.10 -10.52 5.06
C ASP A 75 -9.94 -9.63 5.49
N PHE A 76 -9.87 -8.42 4.92
CA PHE A 76 -8.81 -7.49 5.29
C PHE A 76 -9.06 -6.89 6.66
N ALA A 77 -7.99 -6.79 7.45
CA ALA A 77 -7.99 -5.98 8.65
C ALA A 77 -8.22 -4.51 8.29
N LYS A 78 -9.09 -3.85 9.07
CA LYS A 78 -9.34 -2.42 8.93
C LYS A 78 -8.07 -1.68 9.34
N THR A 79 -7.72 -0.72 8.51
CA THR A 79 -6.60 0.17 8.73
C THR A 79 -6.84 1.16 9.87
N ASP A 80 -5.89 1.32 10.79
CA ASP A 80 -5.94 2.30 11.87
C ASP A 80 -5.54 3.71 11.37
N LYS A 81 -6.53 4.56 11.15
CA LYS A 81 -6.30 5.93 10.67
C LYS A 81 -5.68 6.85 11.73
N GLN A 82 -5.91 6.58 13.02
CA GLN A 82 -5.37 7.40 14.09
C GLN A 82 -3.85 7.23 14.15
N ARG A 83 -3.39 5.99 14.10
CA ARG A 83 -1.97 5.65 14.06
C ARG A 83 -1.22 6.38 12.94
N PHE A 84 -1.86 6.56 11.79
CA PHE A 84 -1.24 7.23 10.65
C PHE A 84 -1.06 8.71 10.88
N ASN A 85 -2.08 9.36 11.42
CA ASN A 85 -2.00 10.76 11.78
C ASN A 85 -0.89 11.00 12.81
N GLU A 86 -0.72 10.07 13.76
CA GLU A 86 0.36 10.15 14.76
C GLU A 86 1.74 10.07 14.09
N ILE A 87 1.99 9.07 13.23
CA ILE A 87 3.27 8.89 12.53
C ILE A 87 3.60 10.09 11.63
N GLU A 88 2.61 10.67 10.96
CA GLU A 88 2.84 11.81 10.09
C GLU A 88 3.22 13.08 10.87
N ASN A 89 2.64 13.27 12.06
CA ASN A 89 2.87 14.43 12.91
C ASN A 89 4.00 14.22 13.94
N GLU A 90 4.60 13.03 14.01
CA GLU A 90 5.75 12.76 14.86
C GLU A 90 6.95 13.65 14.45
N GLU A 91 7.46 14.42 15.41
CA GLU A 91 8.64 15.27 15.21
C GLU A 91 9.90 14.41 15.12
N ILE A 92 10.72 14.66 14.10
CA ILE A 92 11.98 13.93 13.90
C ILE A 92 13.05 14.59 14.75
N SER A 93 13.71 13.82 15.62
CA SER A 93 14.83 14.30 16.44
C SER A 93 16.07 14.67 15.61
N PHE A 94 16.19 14.17 14.38
CA PHE A 94 17.30 14.47 13.47
C PHE A 94 16.83 14.58 12.02
N LYS A 95 17.07 15.74 11.39
CA LYS A 95 16.83 15.99 9.98
C LYS A 95 18.17 16.15 9.27
N ASP A 96 18.48 15.24 8.36
CA ASP A 96 19.67 15.38 7.52
C ASP A 96 19.40 16.45 6.47
N THR A 97 20.14 17.54 6.57
CA THR A 97 20.03 18.71 5.69
C THR A 97 21.06 18.70 4.56
N SER A 98 21.84 17.61 4.41
CA SER A 98 22.81 17.52 3.33
C SER A 98 22.14 17.54 1.96
N LEU A 99 22.84 18.03 0.94
CA LEU A 99 22.36 18.09 -0.45
C LEU A 99 21.98 16.72 -1.02
N HIS A 100 22.44 15.63 -0.42
CA HIS A 100 22.20 14.26 -0.85
C HIS A 100 21.15 13.55 -0.01
N ALA A 101 20.71 14.15 1.10
CA ALA A 101 19.68 13.58 1.95
C ALA A 101 18.36 13.52 1.19
N SER A 102 17.98 12.31 0.79
CA SER A 102 16.70 12.08 0.14
C SER A 102 15.56 12.21 1.16
N TYR A 103 14.37 12.62 0.69
CA TYR A 103 13.13 12.55 1.48
C TYR A 103 12.90 11.12 2.02
N PHE A 104 13.41 10.10 1.32
CA PHE A 104 13.35 8.71 1.75
C PHE A 104 14.26 8.42 2.93
N GLU A 105 15.53 8.82 2.92
CA GLU A 105 16.43 8.61 4.07
C GLU A 105 15.93 9.31 5.33
N ASN A 106 15.38 10.53 5.17
CA ASN A 106 14.83 11.28 6.28
C ASN A 106 13.51 10.68 6.83
N ASN A 107 12.68 10.03 6.01
CA ASN A 107 11.48 9.33 6.49
C ASN A 107 11.73 7.88 6.91
N GLN A 108 12.68 7.17 6.29
CA GLN A 108 13.16 5.86 6.75
C GLN A 108 13.72 5.97 8.16
N ARG A 109 14.42 7.07 8.50
CA ARG A 109 14.86 7.37 9.87
C ARG A 109 13.71 7.55 10.87
N LYS A 110 12.51 7.98 10.44
CA LYS A 110 11.31 7.98 11.33
C LYS A 110 10.91 6.57 11.78
N LEU A 111 11.19 5.55 10.95
CA LEU A 111 10.79 4.16 11.20
C LEU A 111 11.88 3.34 11.90
N ILE A 112 13.14 3.73 11.74
CA ILE A 112 14.29 3.00 12.31
C ILE A 112 14.59 3.44 13.76
N LEU A 113 14.24 4.67 14.16
CA LEU A 113 14.51 5.19 15.52
C LEU A 113 13.55 4.68 16.61
N ASN A 114 12.45 4.03 16.25
CA ASN A 114 11.50 3.40 17.19
C ASN A 114 11.70 1.86 17.30
N ARG A 115 12.91 1.36 16.98
CA ARG A 115 13.36 0.02 17.41
C ARG A 115 14.33 0.19 18.57
N ASP A 116 13.79 0.18 19.78
CA ASP A 116 14.58 -0.07 20.98
C ASP A 116 15.27 -1.44 20.83
N TYR A 117 16.58 -1.46 21.04
CA TYR A 117 17.37 -2.65 21.34
C TYR A 117 17.23 -3.01 22.81
#